data_AF-A0A2D8JJV0-F1
#
_entry.id   AF-A0A2D8JJV0-F1
#
_cell.length_a   1.000
_cell.length_b   1.000
_cell.length_c   1.000
_cell.angle_alpha   90.00
_cell.angle_beta   90.00
_cell.angle_gamma   90.00
#
_symmetry.space_group_name_H-M   'P 1'
#
loop_
_entity.id
_entity.type
_entity.pdbx_description
1 polymer ?
#
loop_
_entity_poly.entity_id
_entity_poly.type
_entity_poly.pdbx_seq_one_letter_code
_entity_poly.pdbx_strand_id
1 'polypeptide(L)'
;MHFHQDIINNECIPSKFTHKRIVKDFKNKIHNNKIKQDDLKRLESLSHSHSSAYFLALQSEIYWNQQKFFKAEENALKALDLCSENFPELYYILGDIAFQRKDFKNSYLFLKKSFESSLEDPYFSDASILFSKAKQVADILNNPVEFKPFLLSAISTKNDEYLPVISPDQESLFFTQRSRKKLKGKVANNIIVEDFMFSNLVENSFVDATLLPYPFNIESNEGGASITIDNKTLFYTKCSIDYVGYKNCDIYYVKRLGSKWSEPYKLPDYISSPNSWDSQPTISSDGLTLIFASDRSGGMGKTDLYEVNFIDNKWSKPKNLSPIINSNFDEKSPFLHTDGLTLFYASNNMPTVGGFDIFYSRKDSLGNWGQPINIGFPINTDYDELSMVVSTDGNTAYFASNKLDGMGGWDLYQFSLYEKAKPNRVFFLKGNIISSDDNLNDIEIEFKNMRTQEITVVKADSMSYVASLALGKNDDVLMTVKKEGFAFKSQYFSSDSLSFSPLNSDISLIKLEEGKSFKIDNIYFDNNSFEITSFTRNILIEFADYLQVNNSLVIEVNGYTDNIGNEEDNQVLSEKRAKAVLDIIDSCGVNISRISYNGYGEKYPVADNENESGRAKNRRTEFKIIKK
;
A
#
# COMPACT_ATOMS: atom_id res chain seq x y z
N MET A 1 -61.69 25.87 45.29
CA MET A 1 -61.52 26.66 44.06
C MET A 1 -60.42 25.99 43.24
N HIS A 2 -60.67 25.82 41.95
CA HIS A 2 -60.17 24.73 41.09
C HIS A 2 -58.65 24.55 41.00
N PHE A 3 -58.22 23.29 41.16
CA PHE A 3 -57.01 22.76 40.57
C PHE A 3 -57.20 22.70 39.04
N HIS A 4 -56.38 23.43 38.29
CA HIS A 4 -56.16 23.16 36.88
C HIS A 4 -55.30 21.89 36.78
N GLN A 5 -55.96 20.77 36.58
CA GLN A 5 -55.35 19.55 36.08
C GLN A 5 -55.34 19.70 34.56
N ASP A 6 -54.19 20.09 34.00
CA ASP A 6 -53.97 19.99 32.56
C ASP A 6 -54.05 18.52 32.18
N ILE A 7 -55.08 18.20 31.40
CA ILE A 7 -55.34 16.88 30.85
C ILE A 7 -54.29 16.64 29.77
N ILE A 8 -53.20 15.96 30.13
CA ILE A 8 -52.35 15.25 29.18
C ILE A 8 -53.18 14.06 28.69
N ASN A 9 -53.95 14.27 27.62
CA ASN A 9 -54.69 13.21 26.95
C ASN A 9 -53.70 12.34 26.17
N ASN A 10 -53.21 11.30 26.84
CA ASN A 10 -52.40 10.19 26.30
C ASN A 10 -53.23 9.30 25.35
N GLU A 11 -53.74 9.84 24.25
CA GLU A 11 -54.23 9.00 23.16
C GLU A 11 -53.40 9.26 21.92
N CYS A 12 -52.25 8.59 21.86
CA CYS A 12 -51.43 8.54 20.64
C CYS A 12 -52.24 8.05 19.43
N ILE A 13 -53.31 7.28 19.64
CA ILE A 13 -54.17 6.70 18.60
C ILE A 13 -55.39 7.60 18.38
N PRO A 14 -55.83 7.86 17.13
CA PRO A 14 -57.04 8.64 16.90
C PRO A 14 -58.26 7.94 17.52
N SER A 15 -58.87 8.52 18.54
CA SER A 15 -60.04 7.92 19.20
C SER A 15 -61.32 8.01 18.38
N LYS A 16 -61.46 9.03 17.53
CA LYS A 16 -62.61 9.18 16.61
C LYS A 16 -62.57 8.14 15.48
N PHE A 17 -63.65 7.40 15.31
CA PHE A 17 -63.82 6.41 14.22
C PHE A 17 -63.57 7.02 12.82
N THR A 18 -63.99 8.27 12.62
CA THR A 18 -63.74 9.02 11.37
C THR A 18 -62.25 9.20 11.09
N HIS A 19 -61.44 9.49 12.12
CA HIS A 19 -60.00 9.65 11.99
C HIS A 19 -59.31 8.32 11.73
N LYS A 20 -59.71 7.23 12.40
CA LYS A 20 -59.18 5.87 12.11
C LYS A 20 -59.38 5.49 10.64
N ARG A 21 -60.56 5.79 10.08
CA ARG A 21 -60.85 5.54 8.65
C ARG A 21 -60.02 6.41 7.72
N ILE A 22 -59.78 7.68 8.07
CA ILE A 22 -58.90 8.58 7.30
C ILE A 22 -57.47 8.04 7.31
N VAL A 23 -56.92 7.69 8.48
CA VAL A 23 -55.57 7.12 8.58
C VAL A 23 -55.43 5.86 7.72
N LYS A 24 -56.42 4.96 7.75
CA LYS A 24 -56.43 3.76 6.90
C LYS A 24 -56.46 4.10 5.39
N ASP A 25 -57.26 5.08 4.98
CA ASP A 25 -57.30 5.55 3.58
C ASP A 25 -55.93 6.07 3.12
N PHE A 26 -55.27 6.90 3.94
CA PHE A 26 -53.96 7.45 3.62
C PHE A 26 -52.87 6.38 3.59
N LYS A 27 -52.81 5.46 4.57
CA LYS A 27 -51.86 4.33 4.54
C LYS A 27 -52.00 3.51 3.25
N ASN A 28 -53.24 3.20 2.85
CA ASN A 28 -53.49 2.50 1.58
C ASN A 28 -53.04 3.32 0.35
N LYS A 29 -53.26 4.64 0.35
CA LYS A 29 -52.83 5.51 -0.76
C LYS A 29 -51.31 5.61 -0.84
N ILE A 30 -50.60 5.68 0.29
CA ILE A 30 -49.14 5.71 0.32
C ILE A 30 -48.58 4.38 -0.20
N HIS A 31 -49.06 3.25 0.34
CA HIS A 31 -48.62 1.92 -0.09
C HIS A 31 -48.82 1.67 -1.60
N ASN A 32 -49.88 2.22 -2.18
CA ASN A 32 -50.16 2.09 -3.62
C ASN A 32 -49.56 3.22 -4.48
N ASN A 33 -48.79 4.14 -3.90
CA ASN A 33 -48.24 5.33 -4.56
C ASN A 33 -49.32 6.18 -5.30
N LYS A 34 -50.46 6.42 -4.64
CA LYS A 34 -51.65 7.12 -5.19
C LYS A 34 -51.95 8.46 -4.52
N ILE A 35 -50.99 9.05 -3.82
CA ILE A 35 -51.17 10.33 -3.11
C ILE A 35 -51.21 11.50 -4.10
N LYS A 36 -52.26 12.33 -4.04
CA LYS A 36 -52.39 13.57 -4.83
C LYS A 36 -52.11 14.81 -3.97
N GLN A 37 -51.86 15.96 -4.60
CA GLN A 37 -51.67 17.23 -3.88
C GLN A 37 -52.87 17.60 -2.98
N ASP A 38 -54.10 17.33 -3.44
CA ASP A 38 -55.30 17.65 -2.65
C ASP A 38 -55.45 16.74 -1.44
N ASP A 39 -54.94 15.50 -1.50
CA ASP A 39 -54.87 14.61 -0.33
C ASP A 39 -53.92 15.19 0.72
N LEU A 40 -52.77 15.74 0.31
CA LEU A 40 -51.81 16.38 1.22
C LEU A 40 -52.39 17.63 1.88
N LYS A 41 -53.06 18.51 1.12
CA LYS A 41 -53.74 19.70 1.68
C LYS A 41 -54.82 19.31 2.69
N ARG A 42 -55.57 18.25 2.40
CA ARG A 42 -56.57 17.70 3.32
C ARG A 42 -55.89 17.21 4.61
N LEU A 43 -54.77 16.51 4.51
CA LEU A 43 -54.03 16.03 5.67
C LEU A 43 -53.45 17.18 6.52
N GLU A 44 -52.94 18.24 5.87
CA GLU A 44 -52.48 19.48 6.52
C GLU A 44 -53.58 20.20 7.29
N SER A 45 -54.78 20.30 6.72
CA SER A 45 -55.91 20.89 7.44
C SER A 45 -56.31 20.09 8.69
N LEU A 46 -56.14 18.76 8.64
CA LEU A 46 -56.48 17.86 9.75
C LEU A 46 -55.43 17.88 10.85
N SER A 47 -54.14 18.00 10.52
CA SER A 47 -53.07 18.08 11.52
C SER A 47 -53.14 19.38 12.34
N HIS A 48 -53.42 20.52 11.69
CA HIS A 48 -53.58 21.81 12.38
C HIS A 48 -54.79 21.86 13.31
N SER A 49 -55.87 21.19 12.96
CA SER A 49 -57.14 21.26 13.70
C SER A 49 -57.25 20.27 14.86
N HIS A 50 -56.46 19.20 14.86
CA HIS A 50 -56.62 18.09 15.80
C HIS A 50 -55.32 17.65 16.50
N SER A 51 -54.16 18.24 16.17
CA SER A 51 -52.84 17.93 16.77
C SER A 51 -52.56 16.42 16.94
N SER A 52 -52.95 15.61 15.96
CA SER A 52 -52.78 14.15 16.05
C SER A 52 -51.42 13.73 15.51
N ALA A 53 -50.65 13.03 16.33
CA ALA A 53 -49.35 12.47 15.96
C ALA A 53 -49.41 11.61 14.69
N TYR A 54 -50.50 10.87 14.45
CA TYR A 54 -50.69 10.07 13.23
C TYR A 54 -50.79 10.89 11.95
N PHE A 55 -51.42 12.08 11.99
CA PHE A 55 -51.50 12.92 10.79
C PHE A 55 -50.14 13.51 10.45
N LEU A 56 -49.36 13.91 11.46
CA LEU A 56 -47.97 14.34 11.30
C LEU A 56 -47.08 13.19 10.79
N ALA A 57 -47.27 11.97 11.30
CA ALA A 57 -46.54 10.79 10.83
C ALA A 57 -46.79 10.51 9.34
N LEU A 58 -48.05 10.53 8.90
CA LEU A 58 -48.42 10.36 7.49
C LEU A 58 -47.87 11.50 6.61
N GLN A 59 -47.84 12.74 7.11
CA GLN A 59 -47.22 13.87 6.40
C GLN A 59 -45.73 13.64 6.22
N SER A 60 -45.04 13.19 7.26
CA SER A 60 -43.62 12.88 7.20
C SER A 60 -43.31 11.87 6.10
N GLU A 61 -44.04 10.75 6.09
CA GLU A 61 -43.85 9.70 5.10
C GLU A 61 -44.14 10.18 3.66
N ILE A 62 -45.21 10.94 3.45
CA ILE A 62 -45.53 11.52 2.14
C ILE A 62 -44.43 12.49 1.69
N TYR A 63 -43.93 13.33 2.60
CA TYR A 63 -42.88 14.28 2.29
C TYR A 63 -41.54 13.58 2.00
N TRP A 64 -41.23 12.52 2.71
CA TRP A 64 -40.05 11.69 2.49
C TRP A 64 -40.10 11.01 1.10
N ASN A 65 -41.23 10.40 0.75
CA ASN A 65 -41.46 9.82 -0.59
C ASN A 65 -41.38 10.87 -1.72
N GLN A 66 -41.63 12.14 -1.43
CA GLN A 66 -41.47 13.26 -2.37
C GLN A 66 -40.08 13.90 -2.34
N GLN A 67 -39.12 13.34 -1.62
CA GLN A 67 -37.77 13.88 -1.39
C GLN A 67 -37.76 15.28 -0.77
N LYS A 68 -38.81 15.67 -0.05
CA LYS A 68 -38.92 16.94 0.68
C LYS A 68 -38.42 16.74 2.13
N PHE A 69 -37.14 16.39 2.26
CA PHE A 69 -36.56 15.89 3.51
C PHE A 69 -36.71 16.84 4.71
N PHE A 70 -36.56 18.15 4.52
CA PHE A 70 -36.75 19.12 5.62
C PHE A 70 -38.15 19.05 6.22
N LYS A 71 -39.19 19.01 5.36
CA LYS A 71 -40.58 18.88 5.83
C LYS A 71 -40.86 17.51 6.42
N ALA A 72 -40.27 16.46 5.85
CA ALA A 72 -40.42 15.11 6.36
C ALA A 72 -39.89 14.99 7.80
N GLU A 73 -38.66 15.47 8.01
CA GLU A 73 -37.99 15.53 9.31
C GLU A 73 -38.77 16.37 10.32
N GLU A 74 -39.19 17.59 9.95
CA GLU A 74 -39.96 18.48 10.83
C GLU A 74 -41.24 17.79 11.34
N ASN A 75 -41.99 17.13 10.44
CA ASN A 75 -43.23 16.43 10.81
C ASN A 75 -42.94 15.15 11.61
N ALA A 76 -41.87 14.42 11.31
CA ALA A 76 -41.47 13.24 12.09
C ALA A 76 -41.13 13.61 13.53
N LEU A 77 -40.29 14.64 13.72
CA LEU A 77 -39.89 15.10 15.05
C LEU A 77 -41.09 15.61 15.85
N LYS A 78 -42.00 16.38 15.24
CA LYS A 78 -43.27 16.80 15.87
C LYS A 78 -44.16 15.62 16.25
N ALA A 79 -44.25 14.59 15.40
CA ALA A 79 -45.03 13.40 15.71
C ALA A 79 -44.45 12.60 16.87
N LEU A 80 -43.12 12.46 16.92
CA LEU A 80 -42.40 11.74 17.97
C LEU A 80 -42.38 12.50 19.31
N ASP A 81 -42.39 13.83 19.28
CA ASP A 81 -42.56 14.67 20.48
C ASP A 81 -43.94 14.47 21.14
N LEU A 82 -44.98 14.31 20.31
CA LEU A 82 -46.32 13.99 20.79
C LEU A 82 -46.47 12.52 21.20
N CYS A 83 -45.80 11.59 20.51
CA CYS A 83 -45.83 10.18 20.83
C CYS A 83 -44.65 9.39 20.26
N SER A 84 -43.66 9.12 21.11
CA SER A 84 -42.39 8.51 20.70
C SER A 84 -42.45 7.00 20.44
N GLU A 85 -43.31 6.26 21.13
CA GLU A 85 -43.28 4.77 21.09
C GLU A 85 -44.14 4.13 19.99
N ASN A 86 -44.95 4.90 19.26
CA ASN A 86 -45.95 4.34 18.33
C ASN A 86 -45.60 4.43 16.84
N PHE A 87 -44.42 4.93 16.48
CA PHE A 87 -44.03 5.18 15.08
C PHE A 87 -42.61 4.69 14.75
N PRO A 88 -42.34 3.38 14.74
CA PRO A 88 -41.05 2.84 14.32
C PRO A 88 -40.65 3.29 12.90
N GLU A 89 -41.61 3.49 11.99
CA GLU A 89 -41.38 3.98 10.63
C GLU A 89 -40.77 5.39 10.58
N LEU A 90 -41.11 6.26 11.54
CA LEU A 90 -40.56 7.62 11.60
C LEU A 90 -39.09 7.61 12.00
N TYR A 91 -38.69 6.71 12.88
CA TYR A 91 -37.27 6.51 13.20
C TYR A 91 -36.49 6.00 11.98
N TYR A 92 -37.07 5.12 11.16
CA TYR A 92 -36.45 4.73 9.89
C TYR A 92 -36.31 5.93 8.94
N ILE A 93 -37.37 6.73 8.74
CA ILE A 93 -37.35 7.92 7.87
C ILE A 93 -36.29 8.93 8.33
N LEU A 94 -36.22 9.22 9.64
CA LEU A 94 -35.19 10.09 10.21
C LEU A 94 -33.79 9.49 10.01
N GLY A 95 -33.65 8.18 10.17
CA GLY A 95 -32.42 7.45 9.90
C GLY A 95 -31.92 7.57 8.46
N ASP A 96 -32.84 7.44 7.50
CA ASP A 96 -32.56 7.61 6.07
C ASP A 96 -32.19 9.06 5.72
N ILE A 97 -32.96 10.04 6.23
CA ILE A 97 -32.66 11.48 6.03
C ILE A 97 -31.27 11.82 6.59
N ALA A 98 -30.95 11.34 7.80
CA ALA A 98 -29.64 11.55 8.41
C ALA A 98 -28.53 10.90 7.58
N PHE A 99 -28.75 9.70 7.06
CA PHE A 99 -27.78 9.00 6.20
C PHE A 99 -27.47 9.80 4.93
N GLN A 100 -28.50 10.28 4.23
CA GLN A 100 -28.34 11.07 3.02
C GLN A 100 -27.61 12.40 3.24
N ARG A 101 -27.67 12.94 4.46
CA ARG A 101 -26.92 14.14 4.88
C ARG A 101 -25.54 13.83 5.45
N LYS A 102 -25.06 12.58 5.36
CA LYS A 102 -23.79 12.11 5.94
C LYS A 102 -23.71 12.22 7.46
N ASP A 103 -24.85 12.36 8.15
CA ASP A 103 -24.93 12.30 9.61
C ASP A 103 -25.10 10.83 10.05
N PHE A 104 -24.04 10.04 9.84
CA PHE A 104 -24.07 8.61 10.07
C PHE A 104 -24.27 8.24 11.53
N LYS A 105 -23.82 9.10 12.46
CA LYS A 105 -24.02 8.91 13.90
C LYS A 105 -25.50 8.97 14.24
N ASN A 106 -26.22 10.02 13.83
CA ASN A 106 -27.65 10.09 14.10
C ASN A 106 -28.43 9.07 13.26
N SER A 107 -28.01 8.79 12.03
CA SER A 107 -28.58 7.72 11.22
C SER A 107 -28.57 6.37 11.94
N TYR A 108 -27.41 5.96 12.47
CA TYR A 108 -27.26 4.75 13.25
C TYR A 108 -28.18 4.74 14.49
N LEU A 109 -28.25 5.84 15.23
CA LEU A 109 -29.09 5.94 16.44
C LEU A 109 -30.58 5.84 16.12
N PHE A 110 -31.05 6.52 15.08
CA PHE A 110 -32.44 6.45 14.65
C PHE A 110 -32.81 5.06 14.13
N LEU A 111 -31.96 4.45 13.30
CA LEU A 111 -32.19 3.10 12.78
C LEU A 111 -32.16 2.05 13.90
N LYS A 112 -31.27 2.20 14.89
CA LYS A 112 -31.30 1.34 16.08
C LYS A 112 -32.64 1.44 16.80
N LYS A 113 -33.12 2.67 16.99
CA LYS A 113 -34.39 2.94 17.67
C LYS A 113 -35.60 2.41 16.91
N SER A 114 -35.58 2.40 15.58
CA SER A 114 -36.66 1.82 14.77
C SER A 114 -36.81 0.31 15.04
N PHE A 115 -35.70 -0.45 15.11
CA PHE A 115 -35.75 -1.88 15.45
C PHE A 115 -36.17 -2.15 16.89
N GLU A 116 -35.66 -1.37 17.85
CA GLU A 116 -36.09 -1.46 19.26
C GLU A 116 -37.58 -1.18 19.42
N SER A 117 -38.16 -0.40 18.51
CA SER A 117 -39.59 -0.06 18.46
C SER A 117 -40.40 -1.02 17.57
N SER A 118 -39.84 -2.20 17.23
CA SER A 118 -40.49 -3.25 16.44
C SER A 118 -40.88 -2.82 15.01
N LEU A 119 -39.96 -2.20 14.27
CA LEU A 119 -40.14 -1.94 12.84
C LEU A 119 -40.47 -3.23 12.07
N GLU A 120 -41.47 -3.15 11.20
CA GLU A 120 -41.91 -4.24 10.32
C GLU A 120 -41.81 -3.86 8.84
N ASP A 121 -42.13 -4.80 7.95
CA ASP A 121 -42.26 -4.54 6.52
C ASP A 121 -43.34 -3.48 6.24
N PRO A 122 -43.15 -2.64 5.20
CA PRO A 122 -42.17 -2.79 4.12
C PRO A 122 -40.79 -2.19 4.39
N TYR A 123 -40.56 -1.52 5.53
CA TYR A 123 -39.30 -0.79 5.76
C TYR A 123 -38.19 -1.65 6.37
N PHE A 124 -38.53 -2.79 6.97
CA PHE A 124 -37.58 -3.60 7.74
C PHE A 124 -36.33 -4.01 6.94
N SER A 125 -36.52 -4.49 5.71
CA SER A 125 -35.39 -4.91 4.84
C SER A 125 -34.45 -3.73 4.53
N ASP A 126 -35.00 -2.61 4.07
CA ASP A 126 -34.21 -1.43 3.71
C ASP A 126 -33.53 -0.81 4.93
N ALA A 127 -34.23 -0.74 6.06
CA ALA A 127 -33.67 -0.31 7.33
C ALA A 127 -32.50 -1.19 7.77
N SER A 128 -32.57 -2.51 7.55
CA SER A 128 -31.51 -3.45 7.96
C SER A 128 -30.23 -3.23 7.16
N ILE A 129 -30.36 -3.02 5.86
CA ILE A 129 -29.22 -2.70 4.97
C ILE A 129 -28.62 -1.35 5.37
N LEU A 130 -29.47 -0.33 5.54
CA LEU A 130 -29.03 1.01 5.89
C LEU A 130 -28.38 1.06 7.28
N PHE A 131 -28.91 0.32 8.24
CA PHE A 131 -28.35 0.23 9.59
C PHE A 131 -26.95 -0.37 9.60
N SER A 132 -26.73 -1.46 8.84
CA SER A 132 -25.41 -2.07 8.70
C SER A 132 -24.39 -1.07 8.14
N LYS A 133 -24.78 -0.29 7.11
CA LYS A 133 -23.96 0.78 6.52
C LYS A 133 -23.69 1.92 7.51
N ALA A 134 -24.73 2.46 8.13
CA ALA A 134 -24.63 3.57 9.07
C ALA A 134 -23.78 3.20 10.29
N LYS A 135 -23.93 1.97 10.80
CA LYS A 135 -23.13 1.45 11.91
C LYS A 135 -21.65 1.43 11.56
N GLN A 136 -21.27 0.87 10.41
CA GLN A 136 -19.85 0.78 10.03
C GLN A 136 -19.19 2.17 9.94
N VAL A 137 -19.86 3.14 9.32
CA VAL A 137 -19.32 4.50 9.20
C VAL A 137 -19.34 5.23 10.55
N ALA A 138 -20.39 5.08 11.36
CA ALA A 138 -20.43 5.63 12.71
C ALA A 138 -19.32 5.04 13.60
N ASP A 139 -19.00 3.76 13.46
CA ASP A 139 -17.89 3.12 14.18
C ASP A 139 -16.54 3.73 13.75
N ILE A 140 -16.34 4.02 12.46
CA ILE A 140 -15.14 4.75 11.97
C ILE A 140 -15.05 6.14 12.61
N LEU A 141 -16.14 6.92 12.56
CA LEU A 141 -16.19 8.29 13.09
C LEU A 141 -16.01 8.38 14.61
N ASN A 142 -16.46 7.35 15.35
CA ASN A 142 -16.32 7.29 16.81
C ASN A 142 -14.94 6.77 17.26
N ASN A 143 -14.13 6.22 16.36
CA ASN A 143 -12.78 5.71 16.66
C ASN A 143 -11.73 6.44 15.80
N PRO A 144 -11.53 7.75 16.03
CA PRO A 144 -10.57 8.51 15.24
C PRO A 144 -9.16 7.95 15.39
N VAL A 145 -8.43 7.87 14.26
CA VAL A 145 -7.00 7.56 14.26
C VAL A 145 -6.21 8.82 14.59
N GLU A 146 -5.06 8.67 15.26
CA GLU A 146 -4.16 9.81 15.43
C GLU A 146 -3.64 10.24 14.06
N PHE A 147 -3.97 11.47 13.68
CA PHE A 147 -3.66 12.02 12.37
C PHE A 147 -3.24 13.47 12.50
N LYS A 148 -2.06 13.78 11.96
CA LYS A 148 -1.48 15.13 11.93
C LYS A 148 -0.90 15.36 10.53
N PRO A 149 -1.73 15.76 9.55
CA PRO A 149 -1.25 16.05 8.21
C PRO A 149 -0.46 17.35 8.19
N PHE A 150 0.61 17.34 7.40
CA PHE A 150 1.37 18.54 7.04
C PHE A 150 1.12 18.82 5.56
N LEU A 151 0.65 20.02 5.26
CA LEU A 151 0.55 20.50 3.88
C LEU A 151 1.94 20.57 3.26
N LEU A 152 2.12 19.99 2.08
CA LEU A 152 3.34 20.15 1.30
C LEU A 152 3.32 21.53 0.62
N SER A 153 3.70 22.58 1.33
CA SER A 153 3.51 23.97 0.89
C SER A 153 4.36 24.38 -0.32
N ALA A 154 5.49 23.72 -0.58
CA ALA A 154 6.31 23.93 -1.78
C ALA A 154 5.72 23.26 -3.03
N ILE A 155 4.73 22.40 -2.84
CA ILE A 155 4.12 21.56 -3.87
C ILE A 155 2.69 22.00 -4.16
N SER A 156 1.90 22.18 -3.10
CA SER A 156 0.48 22.52 -3.18
C SER A 156 0.31 23.99 -3.56
N THR A 157 -0.63 24.27 -4.46
CA THR A 157 -0.84 25.63 -4.99
C THR A 157 -2.33 25.97 -5.02
N LYS A 158 -2.74 27.01 -5.78
CA LYS A 158 -4.16 27.30 -6.02
C LYS A 158 -4.81 26.37 -7.05
N ASN A 159 -4.00 25.57 -7.74
CA ASN A 159 -4.47 24.54 -8.66
C ASN A 159 -4.77 23.26 -7.88
N ASP A 160 -5.14 22.18 -8.58
CA ASP A 160 -5.28 20.89 -7.92
C ASP A 160 -3.97 20.10 -8.05
N GLU A 161 -3.47 19.52 -6.97
CA GLU A 161 -2.33 18.59 -6.95
C GLU A 161 -2.75 17.23 -6.37
N TYR A 162 -2.51 16.16 -7.13
CA TYR A 162 -2.91 14.79 -6.76
C TYR A 162 -2.07 13.74 -7.50
N LEU A 163 -2.32 12.45 -7.22
CA LEU A 163 -1.50 11.32 -7.70
C LEU A 163 0.00 11.49 -7.40
N PRO A 164 0.38 11.71 -6.12
CA PRO A 164 1.78 11.73 -5.72
C PRO A 164 2.41 10.35 -5.89
N VAL A 165 3.71 10.34 -6.16
CA VAL A 165 4.58 9.16 -6.18
C VAL A 165 5.94 9.59 -5.69
N ILE A 166 6.47 8.91 -4.69
CA ILE A 166 7.85 9.10 -4.26
C ILE A 166 8.76 8.06 -4.89
N SER A 167 9.97 8.47 -5.26
CA SER A 167 10.97 7.50 -5.71
C SER A 167 11.32 6.53 -4.58
N PRO A 168 11.65 5.26 -4.87
CA PRO A 168 12.06 4.26 -3.88
C PRO A 168 13.18 4.71 -2.93
N ASP A 169 14.12 5.52 -3.42
CA ASP A 169 15.20 6.14 -2.63
C ASP A 169 14.77 7.42 -1.87
N GLN A 170 13.50 7.82 -2.01
CA GLN A 170 12.85 8.94 -1.32
C GLN A 170 13.44 10.31 -1.64
N GLU A 171 14.24 10.43 -2.70
CA GLU A 171 14.89 11.69 -3.10
C GLU A 171 13.99 12.58 -3.97
N SER A 172 12.88 12.03 -4.46
CA SER A 172 12.11 12.61 -5.56
C SER A 172 10.62 12.39 -5.36
N LEU A 173 9.82 13.42 -5.64
CA LEU A 173 8.36 13.38 -5.65
C LEU A 173 7.86 13.75 -7.05
N PHE A 174 7.05 12.89 -7.64
CA PHE A 174 6.31 13.12 -8.86
C PHE A 174 4.84 13.29 -8.52
N PHE A 175 4.12 14.15 -9.23
CA PHE A 175 2.68 14.33 -9.00
C PHE A 175 2.01 14.97 -10.23
N THR A 176 0.69 14.99 -10.23
CA THR A 176 -0.12 15.61 -11.29
C THR A 176 -0.67 16.93 -10.80
N GLN A 177 -0.46 18.01 -11.56
CA GLN A 177 -1.11 19.30 -11.30
C GLN A 177 -2.17 19.59 -12.35
N ARG A 178 -3.44 19.76 -11.93
CA ARG A 178 -4.51 20.18 -12.81
C ARG A 178 -4.73 21.67 -12.74
N SER A 179 -4.57 22.36 -13.87
CA SER A 179 -4.69 23.81 -13.97
C SER A 179 -5.48 24.25 -15.20
N ARG A 180 -5.90 25.52 -15.23
CA ARG A 180 -6.54 26.14 -16.40
C ARG A 180 -5.50 26.92 -17.20
N LYS A 181 -5.22 26.50 -18.44
CA LYS A 181 -4.29 27.20 -19.34
C LYS A 181 -5.01 27.91 -20.49
N LYS A 182 -4.51 29.09 -20.87
CA LYS A 182 -4.97 29.83 -22.06
C LYS A 182 -4.32 29.26 -23.31
N LEU A 183 -5.12 28.89 -24.31
CA LEU A 183 -4.62 28.57 -25.65
C LEU A 183 -4.02 29.83 -26.30
N LYS A 184 -2.77 29.76 -26.79
CA LYS A 184 -2.17 30.84 -27.58
C LYS A 184 -3.01 31.05 -28.86
N GLY A 185 -3.49 32.27 -29.09
CA GLY A 185 -4.14 32.68 -30.35
C GLY A 185 -5.67 32.57 -30.42
N LYS A 186 -6.38 32.19 -29.35
CA LYS A 186 -7.86 32.23 -29.30
C LYS A 186 -8.34 33.01 -28.06
N VAL A 187 -9.25 33.95 -28.26
CA VAL A 187 -9.63 34.98 -27.26
C VAL A 187 -10.44 34.41 -26.07
N ALA A 188 -10.96 33.18 -26.12
CA ALA A 188 -11.99 32.78 -25.14
C ALA A 188 -12.09 31.30 -24.71
N ASN A 189 -11.10 30.41 -24.93
CA ASN A 189 -11.20 29.04 -24.39
C ASN A 189 -9.99 28.69 -23.52
N ASN A 190 -10.18 28.74 -22.20
CA ASN A 190 -9.28 28.08 -21.26
C ASN A 190 -9.48 26.57 -21.40
N ILE A 191 -8.39 25.81 -21.49
CA ILE A 191 -8.41 24.36 -21.41
C ILE A 191 -8.00 23.92 -20.01
N ILE A 192 -8.56 22.82 -19.54
CA ILE A 192 -8.06 22.12 -18.36
C ILE A 192 -6.93 21.24 -18.83
N VAL A 193 -5.77 21.38 -18.20
CA VAL A 193 -4.60 20.53 -18.43
C VAL A 193 -4.22 19.83 -17.15
N GLU A 194 -3.60 18.67 -17.29
CA GLU A 194 -2.99 17.92 -16.20
C GLU A 194 -1.51 17.79 -16.55
N ASP A 195 -0.70 18.60 -15.87
CA ASP A 195 0.73 18.64 -16.06
C ASP A 195 1.41 17.67 -15.12
N PHE A 196 2.38 16.94 -15.65
CA PHE A 196 3.22 16.04 -14.89
C PHE A 196 4.37 16.84 -14.24
N MET A 197 4.35 16.89 -12.92
CA MET A 197 5.23 17.72 -12.09
C MET A 197 6.24 16.88 -11.32
N PHE A 198 7.33 17.51 -10.90
CA PHE A 198 8.40 16.88 -10.14
C PHE A 198 9.05 17.85 -9.14
N SER A 199 9.44 17.34 -7.98
CA SER A 199 10.25 18.02 -6.98
C SER A 199 11.31 17.10 -6.39
N ASN A 200 12.45 17.67 -5.99
CA ASN A 200 13.51 16.96 -5.28
C ASN A 200 13.42 17.23 -3.78
N LEU A 201 13.84 16.24 -2.98
CA LEU A 201 14.09 16.42 -1.56
C LEU A 201 15.45 17.09 -1.34
N VAL A 202 15.46 18.20 -0.59
CA VAL A 202 16.68 18.91 -0.18
C VAL A 202 16.57 19.17 1.33
N GLU A 203 17.58 18.77 2.11
CA GLU A 203 17.61 18.97 3.57
C GLU A 203 16.32 18.47 4.29
N ASN A 204 15.81 17.30 3.87
CA ASN A 204 14.58 16.66 4.39
C ASN A 204 13.27 17.39 4.06
N SER A 205 13.24 18.25 3.06
CA SER A 205 12.00 18.89 2.58
C SER A 205 11.97 18.97 1.06
N PHE A 206 10.80 18.78 0.47
CA PHE A 206 10.63 18.98 -0.98
C PHE A 206 10.72 20.47 -1.30
N VAL A 207 11.45 20.79 -2.37
CA VAL A 207 11.57 22.17 -2.88
C VAL A 207 10.44 22.51 -3.85
N ASP A 208 10.43 23.73 -4.36
CA ASP A 208 9.44 24.16 -5.36
C ASP A 208 9.41 23.21 -6.56
N ALA A 209 8.21 22.75 -6.91
CA ALA A 209 8.02 21.82 -8.01
C ALA A 209 8.24 22.48 -9.38
N THR A 210 8.71 21.67 -10.33
CA THR A 210 8.90 22.06 -11.73
C THR A 210 8.18 21.09 -12.65
N LEU A 211 7.88 21.53 -13.87
CA LEU A 211 7.37 20.64 -14.92
C LEU A 211 8.42 19.60 -15.25
N LEU A 212 8.01 18.33 -15.37
CA LEU A 212 8.88 17.34 -15.96
C LEU A 212 9.19 17.75 -17.43
N PRO A 213 10.47 17.81 -17.81
CA PRO A 213 10.85 18.18 -19.17
C PRO A 213 10.54 17.04 -20.15
N TYR A 214 10.78 17.28 -21.45
CA TYR A 214 10.75 16.23 -22.46
C TYR A 214 11.46 14.95 -21.97
N PRO A 215 10.85 13.76 -22.12
CA PRO A 215 9.75 13.40 -23.02
C PRO A 215 8.33 13.49 -22.41
N PHE A 216 8.18 14.16 -21.27
CA PHE A 216 6.88 14.32 -20.61
C PHE A 216 6.18 15.61 -21.03
N ASN A 217 4.89 15.73 -20.67
CA ASN A 217 4.05 16.89 -20.95
C ASN A 217 3.95 17.19 -22.46
N ILE A 218 3.89 16.13 -23.28
CA ILE A 218 3.69 16.24 -24.73
C ILE A 218 2.21 16.51 -25.04
N GLU A 219 1.32 15.83 -24.32
CA GLU A 219 -0.13 16.00 -24.39
C GLU A 219 -0.65 16.90 -23.27
N SER A 220 -1.92 17.31 -23.40
CA SER A 220 -2.59 18.18 -22.42
C SER A 220 -2.87 17.52 -21.06
N ASN A 221 -2.68 16.21 -20.94
CA ASN A 221 -2.97 15.45 -19.73
C ASN A 221 -2.02 14.27 -19.63
N GLU A 222 -1.03 14.43 -18.74
CA GLU A 222 -0.04 13.42 -18.39
C GLU A 222 0.21 13.46 -16.88
N GLY A 223 0.43 12.30 -16.27
CA GLY A 223 0.63 12.20 -14.83
C GLY A 223 0.32 10.80 -14.32
N GLY A 224 -0.01 10.68 -13.03
CA GLY A 224 -0.36 9.41 -12.40
C GLY A 224 0.69 8.33 -12.63
N ALA A 225 1.85 8.47 -11.98
CA ALA A 225 3.00 7.64 -12.28
C ALA A 225 3.17 6.46 -11.32
N SER A 226 4.16 5.64 -11.63
CA SER A 226 4.79 4.69 -10.74
C SER A 226 6.18 4.37 -11.26
N ILE A 227 7.13 4.02 -10.39
CA ILE A 227 8.53 3.83 -10.77
C ILE A 227 9.07 2.55 -10.13
N THR A 228 9.88 1.80 -10.88
CA THR A 228 10.51 0.57 -10.40
C THR A 228 11.52 0.86 -9.29
N ILE A 229 11.77 -0.13 -8.41
CA ILE A 229 12.62 0.01 -7.21
C ILE A 229 14.04 0.52 -7.53
N ASP A 230 14.54 0.23 -8.73
CA ASP A 230 15.85 0.61 -9.23
C ASP A 230 15.90 2.02 -9.86
N ASN A 231 14.79 2.76 -9.84
CA ASN A 231 14.62 4.06 -10.49
C ASN A 231 14.89 4.07 -12.01
N LYS A 232 14.85 2.90 -12.69
CA LYS A 232 15.16 2.79 -14.12
C LYS A 232 13.93 2.85 -15.02
N THR A 233 12.75 2.44 -14.58
CA THR A 233 11.55 2.45 -15.44
C THR A 233 10.41 3.19 -14.74
N LEU A 234 9.91 4.24 -15.38
CA LEU A 234 8.76 5.02 -14.90
C LEU A 234 7.57 4.76 -15.81
N PHE A 235 6.47 4.26 -15.23
CA PHE A 235 5.16 4.08 -15.84
C PHE A 235 4.30 5.30 -15.52
N TYR A 236 3.47 5.75 -16.46
CA TYR A 236 2.60 6.90 -16.26
C TYR A 236 1.40 6.88 -17.21
N THR A 237 0.38 7.66 -16.87
CA THR A 237 -0.77 7.90 -17.73
C THR A 237 -0.46 9.01 -18.71
N LYS A 238 -0.78 8.80 -19.99
CA LYS A 238 -0.80 9.84 -21.01
C LYS A 238 -2.11 9.77 -21.77
N CYS A 239 -2.83 10.89 -21.82
CA CYS A 239 -4.10 10.98 -22.52
C CYS A 239 -3.95 11.73 -23.85
N SER A 240 -4.29 11.07 -24.94
CA SER A 240 -4.26 11.62 -26.29
C SER A 240 -5.67 11.67 -26.89
N ILE A 241 -5.91 12.64 -27.76
CA ILE A 241 -7.16 12.69 -28.52
C ILE A 241 -6.99 11.76 -29.72
N ASP A 242 -7.85 10.76 -29.81
CA ASP A 242 -7.85 9.83 -30.94
C ASP A 242 -8.45 10.45 -32.22
N TYR A 243 -8.50 9.66 -33.30
CA TYR A 243 -8.98 10.13 -34.60
C TYR A 243 -10.50 10.41 -34.64
N VAL A 244 -11.28 9.94 -33.66
CA VAL A 244 -12.72 10.21 -33.53
C VAL A 244 -13.02 11.31 -32.50
N GLY A 245 -11.99 11.88 -31.87
CA GLY A 245 -12.12 12.97 -30.90
C GLY A 245 -12.37 12.50 -29.46
N TYR A 246 -12.27 11.20 -29.17
CA TYR A 246 -12.30 10.68 -27.81
C TYR A 246 -10.94 10.90 -27.15
N LYS A 247 -10.95 11.41 -25.91
CA LYS A 247 -9.72 11.60 -25.12
C LYS A 247 -9.39 10.27 -24.43
N ASN A 248 -8.64 9.42 -25.14
CA ASN A 248 -8.20 8.14 -24.65
C ASN A 248 -7.03 8.32 -23.67
N CYS A 249 -7.09 7.68 -22.51
CA CYS A 249 -5.97 7.64 -21.56
C CYS A 249 -5.36 6.25 -21.59
N ASP A 250 -4.06 6.21 -21.84
CA ASP A 250 -3.29 4.98 -22.01
C ASP A 250 -2.10 4.98 -21.05
N ILE A 251 -1.62 3.79 -20.71
CA ILE A 251 -0.41 3.61 -19.90
C ILE A 251 0.82 3.57 -20.81
N TYR A 252 1.79 4.42 -20.49
CA TYR A 252 3.10 4.50 -21.11
C TYR A 252 4.19 4.22 -20.10
N TYR A 253 5.40 3.91 -20.59
CA TYR A 253 6.59 3.85 -19.77
C TYR A 253 7.80 4.48 -20.48
N VAL A 254 8.72 5.00 -19.68
CA VAL A 254 10.03 5.50 -20.13
C VAL A 254 11.14 4.79 -19.35
N LYS A 255 12.31 4.64 -19.96
CA LYS A 255 13.49 4.05 -19.34
C LYS A 255 14.54 5.12 -19.09
N ARG A 256 15.20 5.06 -17.94
CA ARG A 256 16.29 5.97 -17.57
C ARG A 256 17.56 5.56 -18.31
N LEU A 257 18.12 6.51 -19.06
CA LEU A 257 19.35 6.39 -19.84
C LEU A 257 20.37 7.41 -19.30
N GLY A 258 21.06 7.04 -18.21
CA GLY A 258 21.91 7.96 -17.46
C GLY A 258 21.10 9.08 -16.81
N SER A 259 21.35 10.34 -17.20
CA SER A 259 20.62 11.50 -16.69
C SER A 259 19.34 11.85 -17.47
N LYS A 260 19.03 11.12 -18.54
CA LYS A 260 17.87 11.38 -19.40
C LYS A 260 16.88 10.23 -19.37
N TRP A 261 15.65 10.51 -19.78
CA TRP A 261 14.63 9.49 -20.06
C TRP A 261 14.63 9.16 -21.56
N SER A 262 14.32 7.91 -21.90
CA SER A 262 14.08 7.47 -23.27
C SER A 262 12.81 8.09 -23.84
N GLU A 263 12.57 7.92 -25.15
CA GLU A 263 11.22 8.11 -25.71
C GLU A 263 10.15 7.28 -24.98
N PRO A 264 8.89 7.74 -24.96
CA PRO A 264 7.81 7.05 -24.27
C PRO A 264 7.31 5.85 -25.08
N TYR A 265 7.23 4.70 -24.43
CA TYR A 265 6.71 3.46 -25.01
C TYR A 265 5.29 3.21 -24.51
N LYS A 266 4.33 3.06 -25.43
CA LYS A 266 2.96 2.67 -25.07
C LYS A 266 2.94 1.19 -24.64
N LEU A 267 2.23 0.85 -23.56
CA LEU A 267 1.93 -0.56 -23.29
C LEU A 267 1.06 -1.17 -24.41
N PRO A 268 1.10 -2.50 -24.62
CA PRO A 268 0.33 -3.15 -25.66
C PRO A 268 -1.17 -2.84 -25.61
N ASP A 269 -1.86 -2.78 -26.75
CA ASP A 269 -3.27 -2.35 -26.83
C ASP A 269 -4.27 -3.24 -26.07
N TYR A 270 -3.89 -4.47 -25.70
CA TYR A 270 -4.72 -5.30 -24.82
C TYR A 270 -4.66 -4.85 -23.34
N ILE A 271 -3.69 -3.99 -23.00
CA ILE A 271 -3.54 -3.31 -21.72
C ILE A 271 -4.01 -1.87 -21.84
N SER A 272 -3.52 -1.12 -22.83
CA SER A 272 -3.88 0.28 -23.09
C SER A 272 -4.86 0.35 -24.27
N SER A 273 -6.13 0.03 -24.00
CA SER A 273 -7.14 -0.15 -25.04
C SER A 273 -7.55 1.17 -25.67
N PRO A 274 -7.77 1.23 -26.99
CA PRO A 274 -8.23 2.47 -27.64
C PRO A 274 -9.64 2.93 -27.22
N ASN A 275 -10.40 2.08 -26.52
CA ASN A 275 -11.79 2.34 -26.14
C ASN A 275 -12.01 2.26 -24.62
N SER A 276 -10.95 2.39 -23.82
CA SER A 276 -11.06 2.46 -22.35
C SER A 276 -10.14 3.51 -21.79
N TRP A 277 -10.54 4.05 -20.64
CA TRP A 277 -9.71 4.88 -19.79
C TRP A 277 -8.78 3.98 -18.97
N ASP A 278 -7.53 3.78 -19.41
CA ASP A 278 -6.52 2.99 -18.71
C ASP A 278 -5.48 3.90 -18.06
N SER A 279 -5.48 3.97 -16.72
CA SER A 279 -4.78 5.03 -16.01
C SER A 279 -4.31 4.63 -14.60
N GLN A 280 -3.53 5.52 -13.99
CA GLN A 280 -3.07 5.45 -12.60
C GLN A 280 -2.37 4.11 -12.29
N PRO A 281 -1.34 3.74 -13.07
CA PRO A 281 -0.58 2.52 -12.83
C PRO A 281 0.15 2.55 -11.48
N THR A 282 0.34 1.37 -10.90
CA THR A 282 1.32 1.08 -9.85
C THR A 282 2.10 -0.20 -10.23
N ILE A 283 3.43 -0.14 -10.15
CA ILE A 283 4.33 -1.26 -10.46
C ILE A 283 4.87 -1.86 -9.16
N SER A 284 4.94 -3.18 -9.08
CA SER A 284 5.59 -3.88 -7.97
C SER A 284 7.09 -3.58 -7.93
N SER A 285 7.70 -3.78 -6.76
CA SER A 285 9.12 -3.52 -6.55
C SER A 285 10.03 -4.31 -7.50
N ASP A 286 9.69 -5.56 -7.80
CA ASP A 286 10.40 -6.41 -8.76
C ASP A 286 10.16 -6.04 -10.24
N GLY A 287 9.25 -5.10 -10.53
CA GLY A 287 8.91 -4.69 -11.89
C GLY A 287 8.05 -5.69 -12.66
N LEU A 288 7.54 -6.75 -12.00
CA LEU A 288 6.85 -7.86 -12.68
C LEU A 288 5.32 -7.77 -12.62
N THR A 289 4.74 -7.00 -11.71
CA THR A 289 3.28 -6.89 -11.54
C THR A 289 2.85 -5.44 -11.66
N LEU A 290 1.99 -5.13 -12.63
CA LEU A 290 1.40 -3.80 -12.79
C LEU A 290 -0.09 -3.87 -12.44
N ILE A 291 -0.54 -3.01 -11.53
CA ILE A 291 -1.95 -2.79 -11.22
C ILE A 291 -2.34 -1.41 -11.75
N PHE A 292 -3.53 -1.26 -12.33
CA PHE A 292 -3.99 0.02 -12.87
C PHE A 292 -5.52 0.11 -12.83
N ALA A 293 -6.04 1.34 -12.90
CA ALA A 293 -7.48 1.62 -12.94
C ALA A 293 -7.98 1.62 -14.40
N SER A 294 -9.17 1.04 -14.62
CA SER A 294 -9.75 0.94 -15.95
C SER A 294 -11.28 0.90 -15.96
N ASP A 295 -11.91 1.60 -16.91
CA ASP A 295 -13.35 1.51 -17.20
C ASP A 295 -13.70 0.49 -18.30
N ARG A 296 -12.75 -0.38 -18.65
CA ARG A 296 -12.93 -1.38 -19.71
C ARG A 296 -14.16 -2.26 -19.50
N SER A 297 -14.75 -2.68 -20.61
CA SER A 297 -15.92 -3.56 -20.61
C SER A 297 -15.64 -4.90 -19.91
N GLY A 298 -16.60 -5.37 -19.11
CA GLY A 298 -16.49 -6.63 -18.36
C GLY A 298 -16.02 -6.48 -16.91
N GLY A 299 -15.87 -5.24 -16.43
CA GLY A 299 -15.70 -4.92 -15.02
C GLY A 299 -16.96 -5.15 -14.17
N MET A 300 -16.78 -5.05 -12.85
CA MET A 300 -17.82 -5.11 -11.82
C MET A 300 -18.49 -3.74 -11.62
N GLY A 301 -17.70 -2.68 -11.55
CA GLY A 301 -18.13 -1.33 -11.29
C GLY A 301 -18.05 -0.43 -12.52
N LYS A 302 -17.87 0.87 -12.26
CA LYS A 302 -17.62 1.86 -13.32
C LYS A 302 -16.14 1.89 -13.69
N THR A 303 -15.29 2.06 -12.68
CA THR A 303 -13.84 2.01 -12.79
C THR A 303 -13.37 0.93 -11.83
N ASP A 304 -12.61 -0.04 -12.34
CA ASP A 304 -12.10 -1.15 -11.55
C ASP A 304 -10.57 -1.20 -11.60
N LEU A 305 -9.97 -1.90 -10.64
CA LEU A 305 -8.55 -2.23 -10.67
C LEU A 305 -8.29 -3.55 -11.43
N TYR A 306 -7.29 -3.51 -12.31
CA TYR A 306 -6.82 -4.65 -13.10
C TYR A 306 -5.34 -4.92 -12.85
N GLU A 307 -4.95 -6.19 -12.93
CA GLU A 307 -3.57 -6.66 -12.79
C GLU A 307 -3.06 -7.27 -14.10
N VAL A 308 -1.80 -7.01 -14.42
CA VAL A 308 -1.01 -7.72 -15.44
C VAL A 308 0.34 -8.13 -14.88
N ASN A 309 0.85 -9.27 -15.35
CA ASN A 309 2.13 -9.83 -14.94
C ASN A 309 3.09 -9.89 -16.12
N PHE A 310 4.34 -9.52 -15.92
CA PHE A 310 5.42 -9.60 -16.91
C PHE A 310 6.12 -10.95 -16.80
N ILE A 311 5.88 -11.83 -17.78
CA ILE A 311 6.35 -13.22 -17.79
C ILE A 311 6.95 -13.50 -19.17
N ASP A 312 8.13 -14.11 -19.23
CA ASP A 312 8.83 -14.46 -20.47
C ASP A 312 8.96 -13.29 -21.46
N ASN A 313 9.37 -12.12 -20.96
CA ASN A 313 9.49 -10.86 -21.71
C ASN A 313 8.18 -10.33 -22.32
N LYS A 314 7.03 -10.70 -21.75
CA LYS A 314 5.72 -10.25 -22.24
C LYS A 314 4.75 -10.01 -21.09
N TRP A 315 3.94 -8.96 -21.21
CA TRP A 315 2.83 -8.73 -20.30
C TRP A 315 1.68 -9.73 -20.54
N SER A 316 1.07 -10.21 -19.47
CA SER A 316 -0.15 -11.00 -19.51
C SER A 316 -1.35 -10.13 -19.94
N LYS A 317 -2.46 -10.77 -20.29
CA LYS A 317 -3.73 -10.04 -20.46
C LYS A 317 -4.22 -9.49 -19.11
N PRO A 318 -4.84 -8.31 -19.07
CA PRO A 318 -5.42 -7.75 -17.85
C PRO A 318 -6.46 -8.66 -17.23
N LYS A 319 -6.34 -8.85 -15.92
CA LYS A 319 -7.29 -9.60 -15.09
C LYS A 319 -7.87 -8.64 -14.06
N ASN A 320 -9.19 -8.63 -13.92
CA ASN A 320 -9.86 -7.88 -12.85
C ASN A 320 -9.32 -8.37 -11.50
N LEU A 321 -8.85 -7.47 -10.63
CA LEU A 321 -7.97 -7.79 -9.52
C LEU A 321 -8.59 -8.80 -8.54
N SER A 322 -9.82 -8.54 -8.07
CA SER A 322 -10.61 -9.45 -7.22
C SER A 322 -11.98 -8.82 -6.91
N PRO A 323 -13.06 -9.62 -6.76
CA PRO A 323 -14.35 -9.13 -6.25
C PRO A 323 -14.32 -8.72 -4.76
N ILE A 324 -13.20 -8.95 -4.07
CA ILE A 324 -12.97 -8.43 -2.71
C ILE A 324 -12.48 -6.97 -2.76
N ILE A 325 -11.76 -6.59 -3.82
CA ILE A 325 -11.23 -5.22 -4.00
C ILE A 325 -12.20 -4.38 -4.81
N ASN A 326 -12.61 -4.88 -5.99
CA ASN A 326 -13.53 -4.19 -6.87
C ASN A 326 -14.97 -4.38 -6.41
N SER A 327 -15.79 -3.36 -6.65
CA SER A 327 -17.17 -3.29 -6.21
C SER A 327 -18.09 -2.90 -7.38
N ASN A 328 -19.34 -2.56 -7.08
CA ASN A 328 -20.26 -1.99 -8.08
C ASN A 328 -20.04 -0.47 -8.27
N PHE A 329 -19.01 0.10 -7.63
CA PHE A 329 -18.72 1.53 -7.62
C PHE A 329 -17.40 1.84 -8.35
N ASP A 330 -16.64 2.85 -7.91
CA ASP A 330 -15.39 3.26 -8.52
C ASP A 330 -14.22 2.92 -7.59
N GLU A 331 -13.26 2.15 -8.09
CA GLU A 331 -11.96 1.92 -7.48
C GLU A 331 -10.85 2.50 -8.35
N LYS A 332 -10.00 3.34 -7.77
CA LYS A 332 -8.95 4.06 -8.51
C LYS A 332 -7.74 4.41 -7.64
N SER A 333 -6.75 5.03 -8.27
CA SER A 333 -5.48 5.45 -7.67
C SER A 333 -4.80 4.34 -6.84
N PRO A 334 -4.58 3.14 -7.42
CA PRO A 334 -3.90 2.07 -6.71
C PRO A 334 -2.45 2.45 -6.40
N PHE A 335 -1.98 2.04 -5.23
CA PHE A 335 -0.59 2.06 -4.84
C PHE A 335 -0.23 0.73 -4.17
N LEU A 336 0.49 -0.10 -4.90
CA LEU A 336 1.10 -1.30 -4.36
C LEU A 336 2.40 -0.89 -3.66
N HIS A 337 2.44 -1.05 -2.34
CA HIS A 337 3.64 -0.74 -1.57
C HIS A 337 4.81 -1.65 -2.00
N THR A 338 6.04 -1.21 -1.76
CA THR A 338 7.27 -1.91 -2.15
C THR A 338 7.45 -3.28 -1.48
N ASP A 339 6.66 -3.57 -0.44
CA ASP A 339 6.54 -4.89 0.17
C ASP A 339 5.83 -5.91 -0.73
N GLY A 340 5.16 -5.47 -1.81
CA GLY A 340 4.42 -6.31 -2.75
C GLY A 340 3.15 -6.95 -2.16
N LEU A 341 2.82 -6.63 -0.91
CA LEU A 341 1.78 -7.30 -0.11
C LEU A 341 0.68 -6.34 0.32
N THR A 342 0.96 -5.04 0.43
CA THR A 342 0.00 -4.03 0.88
C THR A 342 -0.42 -3.14 -0.29
N LEU A 343 -1.73 -3.12 -0.61
CA LEU A 343 -2.32 -2.25 -1.61
C LEU A 343 -3.14 -1.17 -0.92
N PHE A 344 -2.84 0.08 -1.24
CA PHE A 344 -3.68 1.24 -0.93
C PHE A 344 -4.41 1.67 -2.19
N TYR A 345 -5.66 2.10 -2.06
CA TYR A 345 -6.45 2.58 -3.19
C TYR A 345 -7.60 3.46 -2.71
N ALA A 346 -8.16 4.26 -3.61
CA ALA A 346 -9.34 5.05 -3.33
C ALA A 346 -10.60 4.34 -3.81
N SER A 347 -11.66 4.32 -3.00
CA SER A 347 -12.96 3.78 -3.38
C SER A 347 -14.09 4.65 -2.83
N ASN A 348 -15.19 4.76 -3.58
CA ASN A 348 -16.45 5.34 -3.11
C ASN A 348 -17.48 4.26 -2.70
N ASN A 349 -17.04 3.00 -2.50
CA ASN A 349 -17.85 1.93 -1.95
C ASN A 349 -17.97 2.05 -0.41
N MET A 350 -19.04 1.49 0.14
CA MET A 350 -19.23 1.44 1.60
C MET A 350 -18.22 0.48 2.26
N PRO A 351 -17.67 0.80 3.45
CA PRO A 351 -18.00 1.94 4.31
C PRO A 351 -17.14 3.18 4.04
N THR A 352 -17.60 4.07 3.14
CA THR A 352 -17.00 5.38 2.89
C THR A 352 -17.60 6.41 3.85
N VAL A 353 -16.76 7.32 4.37
CA VAL A 353 -17.15 8.48 5.17
C VAL A 353 -17.62 9.60 4.24
N GLY A 354 -16.97 9.76 3.08
CA GLY A 354 -17.17 10.88 2.17
C GLY A 354 -17.60 10.48 0.77
N GLY A 355 -16.86 10.98 -0.21
CA GLY A 355 -16.94 10.57 -1.61
C GLY A 355 -15.99 9.40 -1.81
N PHE A 356 -14.80 9.67 -2.33
CA PHE A 356 -13.70 8.71 -2.31
C PHE A 356 -12.99 8.70 -0.95
N ASP A 357 -12.83 7.50 -0.42
CA ASP A 357 -12.09 7.23 0.79
C ASP A 357 -10.87 6.36 0.46
N ILE A 358 -9.77 6.54 1.19
CA ILE A 358 -8.60 5.65 1.10
C ILE A 358 -8.89 4.36 1.87
N PHE A 359 -8.68 3.25 1.19
CA PHE A 359 -8.71 1.90 1.74
C PHE A 359 -7.34 1.25 1.61
N TYR A 360 -7.09 0.24 2.44
CA TYR A 360 -5.97 -0.66 2.25
C TYR A 360 -6.38 -2.12 2.38
N SER A 361 -5.73 -2.99 1.62
CA SER A 361 -5.86 -4.44 1.69
C SER A 361 -4.48 -5.09 1.68
N ARG A 362 -4.38 -6.29 2.23
CA ARG A 362 -3.15 -7.08 2.31
C ARG A 362 -3.32 -8.44 1.66
N LYS A 363 -2.31 -8.90 0.93
CA LYS A 363 -2.24 -10.28 0.45
C LYS A 363 -1.96 -11.24 1.62
N ASP A 364 -2.61 -12.39 1.61
CA ASP A 364 -2.24 -13.52 2.45
C ASP A 364 -1.02 -14.27 1.88
N SER A 365 -0.55 -15.32 2.58
CA SER A 365 0.59 -16.13 2.13
C SER A 365 0.31 -16.94 0.86
N LEU A 366 -0.93 -17.00 0.39
CA LEU A 366 -1.34 -17.65 -0.86
C LEU A 366 -1.51 -16.63 -2.00
N GLY A 367 -1.25 -15.34 -1.73
CA GLY A 367 -1.40 -14.25 -2.69
C GLY A 367 -2.81 -13.70 -2.83
N ASN A 368 -3.77 -14.11 -2.00
CA ASN A 368 -5.15 -13.61 -2.07
C ASN A 368 -5.29 -12.30 -1.30
N TRP A 369 -6.00 -11.33 -1.89
CA TRP A 369 -6.34 -10.08 -1.24
C TRP A 369 -7.34 -10.29 -0.08
N GLY A 370 -7.03 -9.71 1.07
CA GLY A 370 -7.92 -9.64 2.23
C GLY A 370 -9.03 -8.58 2.07
N GLN A 371 -9.96 -8.57 3.03
CA GLN A 371 -11.02 -7.55 3.07
C GLN A 371 -10.41 -6.14 3.22
N PRO A 372 -10.83 -5.17 2.39
CA PRO A 372 -10.34 -3.79 2.48
C PRO A 372 -10.73 -3.16 3.82
N ILE A 373 -9.82 -2.37 4.37
CA ILE A 373 -10.02 -1.60 5.60
C ILE A 373 -9.98 -0.12 5.23
N ASN A 374 -11.03 0.62 5.60
CA ASN A 374 -11.05 2.07 5.51
C ASN A 374 -9.93 2.63 6.41
N ILE A 375 -9.07 3.50 5.88
CA ILE A 375 -7.90 3.99 6.63
C ILE A 375 -8.29 4.81 7.88
N GLY A 376 -9.52 5.32 7.92
CA GLY A 376 -10.15 5.90 9.10
C GLY A 376 -10.23 7.42 9.08
N PHE A 377 -11.13 7.95 9.90
CA PHE A 377 -11.24 9.38 10.18
C PHE A 377 -10.15 9.80 11.19
N PRO A 378 -9.51 10.98 11.08
CA PRO A 378 -9.80 12.09 10.17
C PRO A 378 -8.95 12.11 8.87
N ILE A 379 -8.31 11.00 8.48
CA ILE A 379 -7.64 10.92 7.18
C ILE A 379 -8.71 10.99 6.08
N ASN A 380 -9.65 10.04 6.10
CA ASN A 380 -10.86 10.12 5.29
C ASN A 380 -11.85 11.09 5.92
N THR A 381 -12.30 12.05 5.12
CA THR A 381 -13.22 13.12 5.50
C THR A 381 -14.60 12.89 4.91
N ASP A 382 -15.51 13.86 5.01
CA ASP A 382 -16.81 13.82 4.33
C ASP A 382 -16.71 14.19 2.82
N TYR A 383 -15.51 14.35 2.26
CA TYR A 383 -15.23 14.70 0.86
C TYR A 383 -14.35 13.63 0.17
N ASP A 384 -13.46 13.99 -0.76
CA ASP A 384 -12.65 13.05 -1.54
C ASP A 384 -11.18 13.04 -1.10
N GLU A 385 -10.74 11.87 -0.67
CA GLU A 385 -9.34 11.53 -0.43
C GLU A 385 -8.86 10.52 -1.45
N LEU A 386 -7.76 10.87 -2.14
CA LEU A 386 -7.28 10.14 -3.30
C LEU A 386 -5.78 9.88 -3.22
N SER A 387 -5.37 8.83 -3.94
CA SER A 387 -3.98 8.64 -4.39
C SER A 387 -2.94 8.64 -3.28
N MET A 388 -3.13 7.80 -2.27
CA MET A 388 -2.15 7.68 -1.20
C MET A 388 -0.96 6.84 -1.64
N VAL A 389 0.25 7.31 -1.35
CA VAL A 389 1.50 6.56 -1.42
C VAL A 389 2.17 6.53 -0.06
N VAL A 390 2.96 5.49 0.18
CA VAL A 390 3.67 5.28 1.45
C VAL A 390 5.16 5.08 1.16
N SER A 391 6.01 5.69 1.98
CA SER A 391 7.46 5.55 1.89
C SER A 391 7.93 4.12 2.04
N THR A 392 9.06 3.79 1.42
CA THR A 392 9.65 2.44 1.41
C THR A 392 9.86 1.86 2.81
N ASP A 393 10.07 2.73 3.81
CA ASP A 393 10.21 2.33 5.22
C ASP A 393 8.86 2.11 5.95
N GLY A 394 7.74 2.38 5.27
CA GLY A 394 6.38 2.23 5.77
C GLY A 394 5.89 3.32 6.72
N ASN A 395 6.68 4.38 6.96
CA ASN A 395 6.39 5.33 8.04
C ASN A 395 5.67 6.60 7.60
N THR A 396 5.95 7.11 6.40
CA THR A 396 5.43 8.39 5.92
C THR A 396 4.47 8.14 4.76
N ALA A 397 3.27 8.68 4.84
CA ALA A 397 2.29 8.61 3.78
C ALA A 397 2.08 9.99 3.16
N TYR A 398 1.83 10.02 1.86
CA TYR A 398 1.49 11.20 1.08
C TYR A 398 0.16 10.95 0.37
N PHE A 399 -0.76 11.91 0.38
CA PHE A 399 -2.06 11.74 -0.26
C PHE A 399 -2.67 13.09 -0.65
N ALA A 400 -3.72 13.05 -1.47
CA ALA A 400 -4.48 14.23 -1.85
C ALA A 400 -5.81 14.29 -1.11
N SER A 401 -6.19 15.47 -0.62
CA SER A 401 -7.53 15.75 -0.06
C SER A 401 -8.06 17.08 -0.61
N ASN A 402 -9.38 17.17 -0.80
CA ASN A 402 -10.07 18.42 -1.15
C ASN A 402 -10.88 19.04 -0.01
N LYS A 403 -10.55 18.69 1.23
CA LYS A 403 -11.26 19.16 2.43
C LYS A 403 -10.36 19.75 3.50
N LEU A 404 -9.14 19.23 3.64
CA LEU A 404 -8.20 19.70 4.65
C LEU A 404 -7.78 21.16 4.40
N ASP A 405 -7.11 21.76 5.38
CA ASP A 405 -6.60 23.12 5.27
C ASP A 405 -5.52 23.18 4.17
N GLY A 406 -5.93 23.63 2.98
CA GLY A 406 -5.14 23.62 1.75
C GLY A 406 -5.15 24.98 1.03
N MET A 407 -4.52 25.03 -0.14
CA MET A 407 -4.44 26.23 -0.97
C MET A 407 -5.35 26.18 -2.20
N GLY A 408 -5.68 24.97 -2.67
CA GLY A 408 -6.33 24.70 -3.94
C GLY A 408 -7.64 23.92 -3.81
N GLY A 409 -7.96 23.13 -4.84
CA GLY A 409 -9.09 22.21 -4.81
C GLY A 409 -8.68 20.87 -4.22
N TRP A 410 -7.75 20.14 -4.85
CA TRP A 410 -6.98 19.08 -4.18
C TRP A 410 -5.59 19.58 -3.82
N ASP A 411 -5.16 19.32 -2.59
CA ASP A 411 -3.81 19.64 -2.11
C ASP A 411 -3.10 18.37 -1.62
N LEU A 412 -1.76 18.38 -1.64
CA LEU A 412 -0.95 17.25 -1.17
C LEU A 412 -0.52 17.42 0.28
N TYR A 413 -0.75 16.37 1.05
CA TYR A 413 -0.42 16.30 2.47
C TYR A 413 0.52 15.13 2.75
N GLN A 414 1.37 15.27 3.75
CA GLN A 414 2.15 14.18 4.32
C GLN A 414 1.77 13.91 5.78
N PHE A 415 1.86 12.68 6.23
CA PHE A 415 1.64 12.31 7.64
C PHE A 415 2.37 11.03 8.03
N SER A 416 2.57 10.82 9.33
CA SER A 416 3.08 9.55 9.84
C SER A 416 1.97 8.50 9.88
N LEU A 417 2.18 7.37 9.21
CA LEU A 417 1.21 6.29 9.11
C LEU A 417 1.09 5.54 10.45
N TYR A 418 -0.13 5.25 10.89
CA TYR A 418 -0.36 4.55 12.16
C TYR A 418 -0.05 3.05 12.06
N GLU A 419 0.37 2.45 13.17
CA GLU A 419 0.93 1.08 13.21
C GLU A 419 0.08 0.01 12.49
N LYS A 420 -1.25 0.03 12.64
CA LYS A 420 -2.12 -0.98 12.00
C LYS A 420 -2.19 -0.86 10.47
N ALA A 421 -1.96 0.33 9.90
CA ALA A 421 -1.93 0.55 8.46
C ALA A 421 -0.51 0.44 7.87
N LYS A 422 0.54 0.35 8.70
CA LYS A 422 1.91 0.20 8.19
C LYS A 422 2.06 -1.08 7.36
N PRO A 423 2.72 -1.01 6.19
CA PRO A 423 3.08 -2.19 5.43
C PRO A 423 4.18 -2.99 6.14
N ASN A 424 4.56 -4.13 5.57
CA ASN A 424 5.72 -4.86 6.07
C ASN A 424 7.00 -4.04 5.82
N ARG A 425 7.99 -4.25 6.68
CA ARG A 425 9.30 -3.64 6.51
C ARG A 425 9.91 -4.13 5.21
N VAL A 426 10.53 -3.24 4.44
CA VAL A 426 11.25 -3.61 3.21
C VAL A 426 12.75 -3.49 3.43
N PHE A 427 13.47 -4.59 3.22
CA PHE A 427 14.92 -4.58 3.04
C PHE A 427 15.24 -4.19 1.61
N PHE A 428 15.78 -2.98 1.45
CA PHE A 428 16.17 -2.41 0.16
C PHE A 428 17.68 -2.26 0.12
N LEU A 429 18.33 -3.03 -0.74
CA LEU A 429 19.78 -3.01 -0.94
C LEU A 429 20.09 -2.73 -2.40
N LYS A 430 21.04 -1.82 -2.65
CA LYS A 430 21.61 -1.60 -3.98
C LYS A 430 23.13 -1.68 -3.93
N GLY A 431 23.75 -2.00 -5.06
CA GLY A 431 25.20 -2.06 -5.13
C GLY A 431 25.72 -2.39 -6.52
N ASN A 432 27.03 -2.26 -6.67
CA ASN A 432 27.75 -2.67 -7.86
C ASN A 432 28.52 -3.95 -7.60
N ILE A 433 28.74 -4.71 -8.67
CA ILE A 433 29.61 -5.86 -8.69
C ILE A 433 30.96 -5.40 -9.22
N ILE A 434 31.99 -5.59 -8.43
CA ILE A 434 33.37 -5.24 -8.76
C ILE A 434 34.11 -6.54 -9.03
N SER A 435 34.71 -6.63 -10.20
CA SER A 435 35.51 -7.80 -10.62
C SER A 435 36.66 -7.33 -11.48
N SER A 436 37.74 -8.09 -11.47
CA SER A 436 38.85 -7.94 -12.41
C SER A 436 38.58 -8.59 -13.77
N ASP A 437 37.45 -9.30 -13.91
CA ASP A 437 37.03 -10.00 -15.13
C ASP A 437 35.83 -9.25 -15.74
N ASP A 438 36.03 -8.74 -16.96
CA ASP A 438 35.03 -7.92 -17.67
C ASP A 438 33.94 -8.76 -18.35
N ASN A 439 34.11 -10.08 -18.47
CA ASN A 439 33.16 -10.98 -19.13
C ASN A 439 32.28 -11.73 -18.13
N LEU A 440 31.70 -10.99 -17.19
CA LEU A 440 30.80 -11.52 -16.19
C LEU A 440 29.34 -11.32 -16.58
N ASN A 441 28.67 -12.44 -16.87
CA ASN A 441 27.22 -12.50 -17.11
C ASN A 441 26.56 -13.45 -16.11
N ASP A 442 25.23 -13.37 -16.00
CA ASP A 442 24.41 -14.28 -15.20
C ASP A 442 24.90 -14.38 -13.75
N ILE A 443 24.98 -13.23 -13.08
CA ILE A 443 25.29 -13.19 -11.64
C ILE A 443 23.98 -13.16 -10.88
N GLU A 444 23.79 -14.20 -10.08
CA GLU A 444 22.67 -14.35 -9.16
C GLU A 444 23.16 -14.11 -7.73
N ILE A 445 22.38 -13.32 -7.01
CA ILE A 445 22.62 -12.96 -5.62
C ILE A 445 21.44 -13.52 -4.83
N GLU A 446 21.73 -14.38 -3.87
CA GLU A 446 20.72 -15.02 -3.04
C GLU A 446 20.57 -14.27 -1.73
N PHE A 447 19.34 -13.94 -1.35
CA PHE A 447 18.99 -13.33 -0.08
C PHE A 447 18.11 -14.29 0.70
N LYS A 448 18.64 -14.80 1.81
CA LYS A 448 17.96 -15.77 2.67
C LYS A 448 17.44 -15.09 3.93
N ASN A 449 16.13 -15.17 4.16
CA ASN A 449 15.53 -14.77 5.43
C ASN A 449 15.89 -15.83 6.49
N MET A 450 16.60 -15.42 7.53
CA MET A 450 17.15 -16.34 8.52
C MET A 450 16.09 -16.94 9.45
N ARG A 451 14.90 -16.33 9.54
CA ARG A 451 13.78 -16.84 10.32
C ARG A 451 12.89 -17.76 9.50
N THR A 452 12.46 -17.33 8.32
CA THR A 452 11.52 -18.11 7.47
C THR A 452 12.23 -19.14 6.58
N GLN A 453 13.55 -19.01 6.40
CA GLN A 453 14.38 -19.80 5.48
C GLN A 453 14.02 -19.60 3.99
N GLU A 454 13.18 -18.63 3.68
CA GLU A 454 12.84 -18.25 2.31
C GLU A 454 14.04 -17.61 1.61
N ILE A 455 14.24 -17.97 0.34
CA ILE A 455 15.35 -17.47 -0.50
C ILE A 455 14.76 -16.67 -1.65
N THR A 456 15.19 -15.42 -1.78
CA THR A 456 14.94 -14.58 -2.95
C THR A 456 16.22 -14.49 -3.78
N VAL A 457 16.11 -14.74 -5.08
CA VAL A 457 17.24 -14.63 -6.01
C VAL A 457 17.08 -13.35 -6.83
N VAL A 458 18.12 -12.52 -6.81
CA VAL A 458 18.20 -11.27 -7.58
C VAL A 458 19.29 -11.42 -8.63
N LYS A 459 18.95 -11.05 -9.87
CA LYS A 459 19.90 -11.02 -10.98
C LYS A 459 20.54 -9.65 -11.08
N ALA A 460 21.86 -9.63 -11.25
CA ALA A 460 22.57 -8.40 -11.58
C ALA A 460 22.26 -7.95 -13.02
N ASP A 461 22.00 -6.66 -13.19
CA ASP A 461 21.86 -6.00 -14.49
C ASP A 461 23.04 -5.06 -14.69
N SER A 462 23.84 -5.30 -15.73
CA SER A 462 24.95 -4.44 -16.13
C SER A 462 25.93 -4.15 -14.98
N MET A 463 26.30 -5.20 -14.23
CA MET A 463 27.16 -5.14 -13.03
C MET A 463 26.59 -4.32 -11.87
N SER A 464 25.30 -3.99 -11.90
CA SER A 464 24.56 -3.39 -10.78
C SER A 464 23.47 -4.34 -10.31
N TYR A 465 23.07 -4.25 -9.05
CA TYR A 465 21.95 -5.03 -8.54
C TYR A 465 21.12 -4.21 -7.56
N VAL A 466 19.84 -4.56 -7.48
CA VAL A 466 18.89 -3.99 -6.55
C VAL A 466 18.02 -5.11 -6.00
N ALA A 467 17.97 -5.21 -4.67
CA ALA A 467 17.16 -6.19 -3.95
C ALA A 467 16.11 -5.47 -3.09
N SER A 468 14.88 -5.97 -3.12
CA SER A 468 13.77 -5.52 -2.29
C SER A 468 13.07 -6.75 -1.71
N LEU A 469 13.13 -6.93 -0.38
CA LEU A 469 12.52 -8.05 0.32
C LEU A 469 11.56 -7.56 1.39
N ALA A 470 10.33 -8.08 1.41
CA ALA A 470 9.41 -7.88 2.51
C ALA A 470 9.84 -8.74 3.70
N LEU A 471 10.06 -8.09 4.84
CA LEU A 471 10.60 -8.71 6.05
C LEU A 471 9.68 -8.48 7.25
N GLY A 472 9.66 -9.45 8.16
CA GLY A 472 9.17 -9.25 9.51
C GLY A 472 10.06 -8.29 10.32
N LYS A 473 9.53 -7.77 11.42
CA LYS A 473 10.20 -6.77 12.28
C LYS A 473 11.60 -7.21 12.75
N ASN A 474 11.77 -8.50 13.02
CA ASN A 474 12.98 -9.09 13.60
C ASN A 474 13.64 -10.09 12.64
N ASP A 475 13.43 -9.94 11.33
CA ASP A 475 14.00 -10.85 10.34
C ASP A 475 15.40 -10.37 9.96
N ASP A 476 16.37 -11.27 10.08
CA ASP A 476 17.73 -11.08 9.59
C ASP A 476 17.87 -11.65 8.17
N VAL A 477 18.81 -11.10 7.40
CA VAL A 477 19.06 -11.54 6.02
C VAL A 477 20.51 -11.94 5.83
N LEU A 478 20.73 -13.11 5.22
CA LEU A 478 22.03 -13.55 4.71
C LEU A 478 22.04 -13.38 3.20
N MET A 479 22.90 -12.50 2.69
CA MET A 479 23.18 -12.37 1.26
C MET A 479 24.34 -13.31 0.89
N THR A 480 24.22 -14.06 -0.21
CA THR A 480 25.32 -14.86 -0.75
C THR A 480 25.45 -14.74 -2.27
N VAL A 481 26.66 -14.96 -2.78
CA VAL A 481 26.93 -15.06 -4.22
C VAL A 481 27.74 -16.32 -4.50
N LYS A 482 27.18 -17.20 -5.34
CA LYS A 482 27.70 -18.54 -5.63
C LYS A 482 28.10 -18.67 -7.11
N LYS A 483 29.06 -17.86 -7.57
CA LYS A 483 29.50 -17.86 -8.98
C LYS A 483 30.64 -18.86 -9.21
N GLU A 484 30.46 -19.77 -10.18
CA GLU A 484 31.50 -20.72 -10.59
C GLU A 484 32.80 -20.01 -10.99
N GLY A 485 33.94 -20.50 -10.49
CA GLY A 485 35.26 -19.93 -10.76
C GLY A 485 35.60 -18.66 -9.97
N PHE A 486 34.70 -18.18 -9.11
CA PHE A 486 34.91 -17.05 -8.20
C PHE A 486 34.75 -17.49 -6.74
N ALA A 487 35.43 -16.80 -5.84
CA ALA A 487 35.34 -17.03 -4.40
C ALA A 487 33.92 -16.81 -3.89
N PHE A 488 33.46 -17.71 -3.02
CA PHE A 488 32.18 -17.56 -2.33
C PHE A 488 32.15 -16.25 -1.54
N LYS A 489 31.04 -15.52 -1.67
CA LYS A 489 30.78 -14.28 -0.92
C LYS A 489 29.52 -14.41 -0.10
N SER A 490 29.59 -13.89 1.13
CA SER A 490 28.48 -13.80 2.06
C SER A 490 28.49 -12.47 2.80
N GLN A 491 27.32 -11.92 3.11
CA GLN A 491 27.18 -10.75 3.96
C GLN A 491 25.91 -10.88 4.81
N TYR A 492 26.01 -10.49 6.07
CA TYR A 492 24.89 -10.57 6.99
C TYR A 492 24.33 -9.19 7.31
N PHE A 493 23.00 -9.11 7.34
CA PHE A 493 22.26 -7.93 7.68
C PHE A 493 21.34 -8.23 8.86
N SER A 494 21.65 -7.63 10.02
CA SER A 494 20.84 -7.79 11.24
C SER A 494 19.62 -6.88 11.24
N SER A 495 18.50 -7.32 11.78
CA SER A 495 17.26 -6.56 11.86
C SER A 495 17.44 -5.17 12.51
N ASP A 496 18.38 -5.03 13.44
CA ASP A 496 18.67 -3.77 14.15
C ASP A 496 19.44 -2.77 13.26
N SER A 497 20.37 -3.28 12.45
CA SER A 497 21.20 -2.48 11.52
C SER A 497 20.46 -2.00 10.27
N LEU A 498 19.28 -2.54 10.01
CA LEU A 498 18.48 -2.28 8.81
C LEU A 498 17.55 -1.05 8.94
N SER A 499 17.89 -0.09 9.80
CA SER A 499 17.03 1.04 10.17
C SER A 499 16.95 2.15 9.11
N PHE A 500 17.83 2.12 8.10
CA PHE A 500 17.86 3.06 6.98
C PHE A 500 17.82 2.32 5.64
N SER A 501 17.06 2.84 4.69
CA SER A 501 16.77 2.23 3.40
C SER A 501 16.70 3.34 2.33
N PRO A 502 17.40 3.22 1.18
CA PRO A 502 18.23 2.10 0.73
C PRO A 502 19.57 1.96 1.47
N LEU A 503 20.01 0.71 1.62
CA LEU A 503 21.40 0.38 1.95
C LEU A 503 22.24 0.27 0.67
N ASN A 504 23.53 0.61 0.78
CA ASN A 504 24.51 0.41 -0.29
C ASN A 504 25.51 -0.66 0.12
N SER A 505 25.72 -1.68 -0.74
CA SER A 505 26.78 -2.67 -0.54
C SER A 505 27.36 -3.14 -1.87
N ASP A 506 28.63 -2.83 -2.14
CA ASP A 506 29.31 -3.34 -3.34
C ASP A 506 29.84 -4.76 -3.10
N ILE A 507 29.76 -5.61 -4.12
CA ILE A 507 30.19 -7.00 -4.07
C ILE A 507 31.47 -7.16 -4.88
N SER A 508 32.58 -7.46 -4.21
CA SER A 508 33.85 -7.78 -4.87
C SER A 508 33.97 -9.27 -5.17
N LEU A 509 33.86 -9.65 -6.44
CA LEU A 509 34.07 -11.03 -6.89
C LEU A 509 35.54 -11.27 -7.21
N ILE A 510 36.14 -12.23 -6.51
CA ILE A 510 37.56 -12.56 -6.64
C ILE A 510 37.67 -13.88 -7.42
N LYS A 511 38.40 -13.87 -8.54
CA LYS A 511 38.63 -15.07 -9.33
C LYS A 511 39.47 -16.09 -8.57
N LEU A 512 39.12 -17.37 -8.67
CA LEU A 512 39.86 -18.44 -8.02
C LEU A 512 41.17 -18.75 -8.77
N GLU A 513 42.25 -18.80 -8.02
CA GLU A 513 43.59 -19.17 -8.50
C GLU A 513 44.21 -20.21 -7.57
N GLU A 514 44.84 -21.24 -8.15
CA GLU A 514 45.54 -22.27 -7.37
C GLU A 514 46.65 -21.64 -6.52
N GLY A 515 46.75 -22.10 -5.27
CA GLY A 515 47.69 -21.60 -4.28
C GLY A 515 47.24 -20.32 -3.54
N LYS A 516 46.22 -19.60 -4.03
CA LYS A 516 45.67 -18.43 -3.32
C LYS A 516 44.62 -18.85 -2.28
N SER A 517 44.45 -18.02 -1.26
CA SER A 517 43.40 -18.16 -0.25
C SER A 517 42.34 -17.07 -0.40
N PHE A 518 41.11 -17.40 -0.04
CA PHE A 518 40.05 -16.41 0.17
C PHE A 518 39.43 -16.56 1.56
N LYS A 519 38.75 -15.51 2.01
CA LYS A 519 38.03 -15.46 3.29
C LYS A 519 36.53 -15.48 3.02
N ILE A 520 35.82 -16.14 3.92
CA ILE A 520 34.36 -16.04 4.03
C ILE A 520 34.08 -15.12 5.20
N ASP A 521 33.36 -14.05 4.94
CA ASP A 521 32.99 -13.10 5.98
C ASP A 521 32.03 -13.78 6.97
N ASN A 522 32.09 -13.37 8.24
CA ASN A 522 31.18 -13.81 9.30
C ASN A 522 31.32 -15.27 9.81
N ILE A 523 32.44 -15.94 9.53
CA ILE A 523 32.83 -17.16 10.25
C ILE A 523 33.52 -16.77 11.56
N TYR A 524 32.74 -16.69 12.64
CA TYR A 524 33.21 -16.27 13.97
C TYR A 524 33.23 -17.46 14.95
N PHE A 525 34.18 -17.40 15.87
CA PHE A 525 34.26 -18.28 17.03
C PHE A 525 34.37 -17.45 18.29
N ASP A 526 33.69 -17.87 19.35
CA ASP A 526 33.84 -17.24 20.66
C ASP A 526 35.28 -17.38 21.19
N ASN A 527 35.63 -16.54 22.16
CA ASN A 527 36.96 -16.55 22.75
C ASN A 527 37.28 -17.94 23.33
N ASN A 528 38.46 -18.46 22.99
CA ASN A 528 38.93 -19.80 23.35
C ASN A 528 37.95 -20.95 23.01
N SER A 529 37.09 -20.76 21.99
CA SER A 529 36.11 -21.74 21.55
C SER A 529 36.34 -22.17 20.09
N PHE A 530 35.98 -23.42 19.80
CA PHE A 530 35.86 -23.98 18.45
C PHE A 530 34.40 -24.36 18.13
N GLU A 531 33.45 -24.01 19.01
CA GLU A 531 32.04 -24.28 18.79
C GLU A 531 31.50 -23.37 17.69
N ILE A 532 30.77 -23.98 16.76
CA ILE A 532 30.16 -23.26 15.64
C ILE A 532 28.76 -22.81 16.07
N THR A 533 28.58 -21.48 16.09
CA THR A 533 27.28 -20.88 16.35
C THR A 533 26.25 -21.28 15.28
N SER A 534 24.96 -21.24 15.62
CA SER A 534 23.88 -21.50 14.65
C SER A 534 23.96 -20.57 13.44
N PHE A 535 24.42 -19.34 13.64
CA PHE A 535 24.62 -18.36 12.58
C PHE A 535 25.75 -18.76 11.62
N THR A 536 26.95 -19.05 12.15
CA THR A 536 28.08 -19.53 11.34
C THR A 536 27.77 -20.85 10.64
N ARG A 537 26.99 -21.74 11.29
CA ARG A 537 26.50 -22.97 10.66
C ARG A 537 25.70 -22.69 9.38
N ASN A 538 24.81 -21.69 9.38
CA ASN A 538 24.05 -21.34 8.18
C ASN A 538 24.95 -20.87 7.04
N ILE A 539 25.96 -20.04 7.31
CA ILE A 539 26.95 -19.62 6.30
C ILE A 539 27.69 -20.83 5.72
N LEU A 540 28.08 -21.78 6.58
CA LEU A 540 28.80 -22.99 6.15
C LEU A 540 27.92 -23.94 5.33
N ILE A 541 26.60 -23.98 5.58
CA ILE A 541 25.64 -24.71 4.73
C ILE A 541 25.61 -24.08 3.33
N GLU A 542 25.46 -22.75 3.24
CA GLU A 542 25.48 -22.05 1.93
C GLU A 542 26.83 -22.22 1.20
N PHE A 543 27.93 -22.28 1.94
CA PHE A 543 29.25 -22.55 1.38
C PHE A 543 29.38 -24.02 0.90
N ALA A 544 28.80 -24.97 1.63
CA ALA A 544 28.75 -26.37 1.20
C ALA A 544 27.96 -26.53 -0.11
N ASP A 545 26.82 -25.85 -0.25
CA ASP A 545 26.04 -25.80 -1.50
C ASP A 545 26.90 -25.24 -2.65
N TYR A 546 27.64 -24.16 -2.40
CA TYR A 546 28.60 -23.63 -3.36
C TYR A 546 29.68 -24.66 -3.77
N LEU A 547 30.21 -25.45 -2.84
CA LEU A 547 31.19 -26.51 -3.12
C LEU A 547 30.59 -27.72 -3.86
N GLN A 548 29.29 -27.93 -3.77
CA GLN A 548 28.58 -28.94 -4.56
C GLN A 548 28.44 -28.48 -6.02
N VAL A 549 28.16 -27.20 -6.25
CA VAL A 549 28.17 -26.60 -7.60
C VAL A 549 29.59 -26.63 -8.20
N ASN A 550 30.61 -26.28 -7.39
CA ASN A 550 32.02 -26.30 -7.80
C ASN A 550 32.69 -27.65 -7.46
N ASN A 551 32.22 -28.73 -8.07
CA ASN A 551 32.61 -30.10 -7.70
C ASN A 551 34.08 -30.47 -8.00
N SER A 552 34.77 -29.73 -8.86
CA SER A 552 36.19 -29.91 -9.19
C SER A 552 37.15 -29.26 -8.18
N LEU A 553 36.62 -28.32 -7.37
CA LEU A 553 37.43 -27.55 -6.43
C LEU A 553 37.95 -28.44 -5.29
N VAL A 554 39.24 -28.37 -5.04
CA VAL A 554 39.92 -28.98 -3.89
C VAL A 554 40.49 -27.86 -3.04
N ILE A 555 40.13 -27.85 -1.76
CA ILE A 555 40.45 -26.77 -0.83
C ILE A 555 41.11 -27.28 0.44
N GLU A 556 41.85 -26.38 1.09
CA GLU A 556 42.37 -26.56 2.44
C GLU A 556 41.80 -25.48 3.35
N VAL A 557 41.13 -25.88 4.44
CA VAL A 557 40.57 -25.00 5.46
C VAL A 557 41.66 -24.66 6.47
N ASN A 558 42.00 -23.38 6.59
CA ASN A 558 43.11 -22.91 7.39
C ASN A 558 42.64 -22.04 8.55
N GLY A 559 42.87 -22.50 9.78
CA GLY A 559 42.53 -21.78 11.01
C GLY A 559 43.69 -20.96 11.56
N TYR A 560 43.40 -19.77 12.09
CA TYR A 560 44.37 -18.87 12.73
C TYR A 560 43.82 -18.28 14.05
N THR A 561 44.71 -17.99 14.98
CA THR A 561 44.43 -17.28 16.24
C THR A 561 45.11 -15.91 16.27
N ASP A 562 44.80 -15.10 17.27
CA ASP A 562 45.67 -13.99 17.68
C ASP A 562 46.82 -14.52 18.56
N ASN A 563 47.63 -13.61 19.09
CA ASN A 563 48.77 -13.92 19.94
C ASN A 563 48.46 -13.95 21.45
N ILE A 564 47.18 -14.02 21.83
CA ILE A 564 46.79 -14.08 23.23
C ILE A 564 46.71 -15.55 23.67
N GLY A 565 47.47 -15.91 24.70
CA GLY A 565 47.50 -17.28 25.23
C GLY A 565 48.85 -17.96 25.02
N ASN A 566 48.88 -19.29 25.18
CA ASN A 566 50.06 -20.10 24.93
C ASN A 566 50.10 -20.52 23.45
N GLU A 567 51.29 -20.53 22.83
CA GLU A 567 51.46 -20.88 21.42
C GLU A 567 50.97 -22.31 21.09
N GLU A 568 51.22 -23.29 21.97
CA GLU A 568 50.76 -24.68 21.77
C GLU A 568 49.23 -24.78 21.84
N ASP A 569 48.62 -24.07 22.80
CA ASP A 569 47.15 -24.02 22.93
C ASP A 569 46.52 -23.33 21.70
N ASN A 570 47.12 -22.26 21.22
CA ASN A 570 46.69 -21.52 20.03
C ASN A 570 46.79 -22.38 18.76
N GLN A 571 47.86 -23.17 18.63
CA GLN A 571 48.02 -24.14 17.55
C GLN A 571 46.87 -25.16 17.59
N VAL A 572 46.66 -25.82 18.73
CA VAL A 572 45.58 -26.81 18.89
C VAL A 572 44.19 -26.21 18.66
N LEU A 573 43.94 -24.99 19.16
CA LEU A 573 42.67 -24.30 18.96
C LEU A 573 42.41 -24.00 17.49
N SER A 574 43.42 -23.53 16.76
CA SER A 574 43.30 -23.23 15.33
C SER A 574 42.99 -24.48 14.50
N GLU A 575 43.62 -25.62 14.81
CA GLU A 575 43.34 -26.91 14.16
C GLU A 575 41.92 -27.40 14.47
N LYS A 576 41.47 -27.29 15.72
CA LYS A 576 40.10 -27.65 16.12
C LYS A 576 39.05 -26.81 15.39
N ARG A 577 39.29 -25.50 15.23
CA ARG A 577 38.40 -24.61 14.45
C ARG A 577 38.32 -25.01 12.98
N ALA A 578 39.47 -25.26 12.36
CA ALA A 578 39.52 -25.70 10.96
C ALA A 578 38.82 -27.06 10.76
N LYS A 579 39.03 -28.00 11.68
CA LYS A 579 38.32 -29.29 11.70
C LYS A 579 36.82 -29.11 11.89
N ALA A 580 36.38 -28.26 12.81
CA ALA A 580 34.96 -28.02 13.06
C ALA A 580 34.25 -27.50 11.80
N VAL A 581 34.89 -26.60 11.04
CA VAL A 581 34.37 -26.13 9.75
C VAL A 581 34.24 -27.27 8.76
N LEU A 582 35.27 -28.10 8.64
CA LEU A 582 35.26 -29.28 7.78
C LEU A 582 34.16 -30.27 8.16
N ASP A 583 33.96 -30.54 9.45
CA ASP A 583 32.92 -31.47 9.94
C ASP A 583 31.51 -31.00 9.55
N ILE A 584 31.25 -29.68 9.56
CA ILE A 584 29.97 -29.13 9.08
C ILE A 584 29.80 -29.34 7.58
N ILE A 585 30.84 -29.03 6.79
CA ILE A 585 30.80 -29.18 5.33
C ILE A 585 30.59 -30.66 4.95
N ASP A 586 31.25 -31.59 5.64
CA ASP A 586 31.06 -33.05 5.48
C ASP A 586 29.62 -33.48 5.80
N SER A 587 29.04 -32.95 6.90
CA SER A 587 27.66 -33.25 7.26
C SER A 587 26.62 -32.77 6.23
N CYS A 588 26.99 -31.85 5.34
CA CYS A 588 26.18 -31.37 4.22
C CYS A 588 26.36 -32.22 2.94
N GLY A 589 27.14 -33.30 2.98
CA GLY A 589 27.31 -34.24 1.86
C GLY A 589 28.38 -33.87 0.84
N VAL A 590 29.28 -32.92 1.16
CA VAL A 590 30.41 -32.60 0.29
C VAL A 590 31.49 -33.69 0.43
N ASN A 591 31.99 -34.21 -0.69
CA ASN A 591 33.03 -35.25 -0.66
C ASN A 591 34.30 -34.77 0.05
N ILE A 592 34.54 -35.34 1.24
CA ILE A 592 35.65 -35.00 2.13
C ILE A 592 37.04 -35.21 1.51
N SER A 593 37.18 -36.07 0.50
CA SER A 593 38.47 -36.25 -0.18
C SER A 593 38.95 -34.99 -0.91
N ARG A 594 38.08 -33.99 -1.08
CA ARG A 594 38.38 -32.69 -1.68
C ARG A 594 38.73 -31.60 -0.66
N ILE A 595 38.65 -31.89 0.63
CA ILE A 595 38.80 -30.90 1.69
C ILE A 595 39.84 -31.41 2.68
N SER A 596 40.95 -30.69 2.79
CA SER A 596 41.89 -30.83 3.91
C SER A 596 41.68 -29.69 4.91
N TYR A 597 42.26 -29.82 6.10
CA TYR A 597 42.28 -28.74 7.08
C TYR A 597 43.66 -28.64 7.73
N ASN A 598 44.01 -27.44 8.18
CA ASN A 598 45.22 -27.18 8.95
C ASN A 598 45.03 -26.01 9.92
N GLY A 599 45.77 -26.02 11.02
CA GLY A 599 45.86 -24.89 11.95
C GLY A 599 47.24 -24.27 11.89
N TYR A 600 47.31 -22.94 12.01
CA TYR A 600 48.57 -22.19 12.02
C TYR A 600 48.84 -21.46 13.33
N GLY A 601 47.96 -21.61 14.32
CA GLY A 601 48.02 -20.85 15.57
C GLY A 601 48.11 -19.35 15.29
N GLU A 602 49.04 -18.69 15.97
CA GLU A 602 49.29 -17.24 15.85
C GLU A 602 50.21 -16.84 14.69
N LYS A 603 50.65 -17.81 13.86
CA LYS A 603 51.57 -17.55 12.75
C LYS A 603 50.86 -16.79 11.62
N TYR A 604 51.63 -16.00 10.88
CA TYR A 604 51.17 -15.21 9.73
C TYR A 604 50.04 -14.21 10.08
N PRO A 605 50.28 -13.26 11.00
CA PRO A 605 49.31 -12.21 11.30
C PRO A 605 49.08 -11.33 10.07
N VAL A 606 47.82 -10.93 9.87
CA VAL A 606 47.37 -10.04 8.78
C VAL A 606 47.09 -8.62 9.26
N ALA A 607 47.11 -8.39 10.58
CA ALA A 607 46.98 -7.10 11.24
C ALA A 607 47.86 -7.07 12.51
N ASP A 608 47.98 -5.90 13.14
CA ASP A 608 48.64 -5.79 14.43
C ASP A 608 47.94 -6.67 15.49
N ASN A 609 48.67 -7.06 16.53
CA ASN A 609 48.12 -7.80 17.66
C ASN A 609 48.05 -6.93 18.93
N GLU A 610 48.39 -5.66 18.83
CA GLU A 610 48.48 -4.74 19.96
C GLU A 610 47.09 -4.32 20.44
N ASN A 611 46.15 -4.14 19.51
CA ASN A 611 44.78 -3.76 19.83
C ASN A 611 43.76 -4.85 19.45
N GLU A 612 42.55 -4.73 20.01
CA GLU A 612 41.51 -5.74 19.82
C GLU A 612 41.01 -5.82 18.37
N SER A 613 41.02 -4.70 17.65
CA SER A 613 40.61 -4.65 16.24
C SER A 613 41.57 -5.45 15.35
N GLY A 614 42.87 -5.33 15.59
CA GLY A 614 43.89 -6.10 14.91
C GLY A 614 43.82 -7.59 15.26
N ARG A 615 43.72 -7.93 16.55
CA ARG A 615 43.54 -9.33 17.00
C ARG A 615 42.30 -9.98 16.41
N ALA A 616 41.18 -9.28 16.34
CA ALA A 616 39.96 -9.78 15.71
C ALA A 616 40.15 -10.14 14.23
N LYS A 617 41.00 -9.42 13.49
CA LYS A 617 41.34 -9.75 12.09
C LYS A 617 42.27 -10.98 11.98
N ASN A 618 43.08 -11.24 13.00
CA ASN A 618 43.99 -12.39 13.04
C ASN A 618 43.27 -13.69 13.40
N ARG A 619 42.21 -13.63 14.24
CA ARG A 619 41.27 -14.73 14.51
C ARG A 619 40.38 -14.98 13.28
N ARG A 620 40.87 -15.79 12.34
CA ARG A 620 40.22 -15.97 11.03
C ARG A 620 40.28 -17.41 10.54
N THR A 621 39.41 -17.72 9.59
CA THR A 621 39.47 -18.94 8.79
C THR A 621 39.67 -18.54 7.32
N GLU A 622 40.62 -19.18 6.65
CA GLU A 622 40.90 -18.98 5.23
C GLU A 622 40.70 -20.29 4.47
N PHE A 623 40.33 -20.18 3.20
CA PHE A 623 40.12 -21.31 2.31
C PHE A 623 41.13 -21.22 1.18
N LYS A 624 42.14 -22.09 1.22
CA LYS A 624 43.21 -22.14 0.22
C LYS A 624 42.81 -23.06 -0.93
N ILE A 625 42.96 -22.58 -2.16
CA ILE A 625 42.70 -23.39 -3.35
C ILE A 625 43.90 -24.29 -3.61
N ILE A 626 43.70 -25.60 -3.55
CA ILE A 626 44.72 -26.61 -3.86
C ILE A 626 44.65 -26.98 -5.34
N LYS A 627 43.43 -27.11 -5.88
CA LYS A 627 43.16 -27.44 -7.28
C LYS A 627 41.79 -26.91 -7.68
N LYS A 628 41.61 -26.51 -8.94
CA LYS A 628 40.30 -26.11 -9.49
C LYS A 628 39.87 -26.92 -10.69
#